data_AF-A0A511FED2-F1
#
_entry.id   AF-A0A511FED2-F1
#
_cell.length_a   1.000
_cell.length_b   1.000
_cell.length_c   1.000
_cell.angle_alpha   90.00
_cell.angle_beta   90.00
_cell.angle_gamma   90.00
#
_symmetry.space_group_name_H-M   'P 1'
#
loop_
_entity.id
_entity.type
_entity.pdbx_description
1 polymer ?
#
loop_
_entity_poly.entity_id
_entity_poly.type
_entity_poly.pdbx_seq_one_letter_code
_entity_poly.pdbx_strand_id
1 'polypeptide(L)'
;MAAPLAIPGLTSRGWWGWVVATAVLTLGALGWLFVTEPRYRVGVVAVLALLAVGTVVLRRSSTTLDAEAGEVVVTRFGRTRRISLAPSTSAGLVANGGGGLLLGLRPAGSRRRSFVPVLAVTDHLEASQEAPVLRALADALERHRTGGSRDAVLALRAQADHVAAGGSARTSPLATRLTYGALNAAKLGGAGGIAGHLD
;
A
#
# COMPACT_ATOMS: atom_id res chain seq x y z
N MET A 1 -24.21 -13.51 4.56
CA MET A 1 -22.82 -13.67 4.11
C MET A 1 -22.53 -12.57 3.11
N ALA A 2 -22.11 -11.41 3.61
CA ALA A 2 -21.63 -10.34 2.76
C ALA A 2 -20.36 -10.78 2.02
N ALA A 3 -20.22 -10.42 0.75
CA ALA A 3 -19.02 -10.73 -0.01
C ALA A 3 -17.81 -9.98 0.56
N PRO A 4 -16.60 -10.59 0.61
CA PRO A 4 -15.38 -9.90 1.03
C PRO A 4 -15.12 -8.66 0.16
N LEU A 5 -14.83 -7.54 0.80
CA LEU A 5 -14.54 -6.28 0.11
C LEU A 5 -13.07 -6.25 -0.31
N ALA A 6 -12.81 -6.12 -1.62
CA ALA A 6 -11.45 -5.94 -2.11
C ALA A 6 -10.94 -4.52 -1.81
N ILE A 7 -9.75 -4.43 -1.24
CA ILE A 7 -9.05 -3.16 -1.00
C ILE A 7 -8.04 -2.95 -2.13
N PRO A 8 -8.31 -2.05 -3.08
CA PRO A 8 -7.40 -1.81 -4.19
C PRO A 8 -6.07 -1.23 -3.69
N GLY A 9 -4.98 -1.56 -4.37
CA GLY A 9 -3.71 -0.88 -4.16
C GLY A 9 -3.80 0.56 -4.65
N LEU A 10 -3.27 1.51 -3.87
CA LEU A 10 -3.13 2.90 -4.33
C LEU A 10 -2.05 2.92 -5.41
N THR A 11 -2.46 3.07 -6.67
CA THR A 11 -1.56 3.19 -7.82
C THR A 11 -1.91 4.45 -8.60
N SER A 12 -0.89 5.14 -9.12
CA SER A 12 -1.08 6.38 -9.87
C SER A 12 -1.39 6.03 -11.33
N ARG A 13 -2.43 6.67 -11.90
CA ARG A 13 -2.73 6.54 -13.34
C ARG A 13 -1.57 7.07 -14.20
N GLY A 14 -0.87 8.11 -13.73
CA GLY A 14 0.30 8.70 -14.41
C GLY A 14 1.53 7.77 -14.37
N TRP A 15 1.76 7.07 -13.25
CA TRP A 15 2.77 6.03 -13.14
C TRP A 15 2.48 4.90 -14.12
N TRP A 16 1.23 4.47 -14.24
CA TRP A 16 0.85 3.47 -15.25
C TRP A 16 1.11 3.95 -16.67
N GLY A 17 0.86 5.22 -16.97
CA GLY A 17 1.23 5.82 -18.26
C GLY A 17 2.73 5.70 -18.55
N TRP A 18 3.59 6.08 -17.58
CA TRP A 18 5.04 5.94 -17.70
C TRP A 18 5.51 4.49 -17.79
N VAL A 19 4.95 3.59 -16.98
CA VAL A 19 5.24 2.15 -17.04
C VAL A 19 4.86 1.58 -18.39
N VAL A 20 3.69 1.94 -18.93
CA VAL A 20 3.23 1.49 -20.24
C VAL A 20 4.13 2.04 -21.33
N ALA A 21 4.46 3.34 -21.32
CA ALA A 21 5.37 3.94 -22.29
C ALA A 21 6.74 3.26 -22.28
N THR A 22 7.31 3.04 -21.08
CA THR A 22 8.61 2.37 -20.91
C THR A 22 8.55 0.92 -21.38
N ALA A 23 7.46 0.20 -21.07
CA ALA A 23 7.26 -1.16 -21.53
C ALA A 23 7.16 -1.24 -23.06
N VAL A 24 6.41 -0.33 -23.69
CA VAL A 24 6.29 -0.27 -25.15
C VAL A 24 7.64 0.00 -25.81
N LEU A 25 8.41 0.98 -25.31
CA LEU A 25 9.76 1.28 -25.81
C LEU A 25 10.71 0.09 -25.64
N THR A 26 10.69 -0.56 -24.48
CA THR A 26 11.54 -1.73 -24.18
C THR A 26 11.18 -2.89 -25.10
N LEU A 27 9.89 -3.19 -25.29
CA LEU A 27 9.43 -4.26 -26.17
C LEU A 27 9.77 -3.96 -27.64
N GLY A 28 9.67 -2.70 -28.07
CA GLY A 28 10.08 -2.28 -29.40
C GLY A 28 11.57 -2.49 -29.65
N ALA A 29 12.43 -2.07 -28.71
CA ALA A 29 13.87 -2.26 -28.79
C ALA A 29 14.26 -3.76 -28.79
N LEU A 30 13.61 -4.57 -27.94
CA LEU A 30 13.81 -6.01 -27.89
C LEU A 30 13.36 -6.69 -29.20
N GLY A 31 12.22 -6.28 -29.76
CA GLY A 31 11.72 -6.78 -31.04
C GLY A 31 12.68 -6.44 -32.19
N TRP A 32 13.17 -5.20 -32.23
CA TRP A 32 14.18 -4.78 -33.20
C TRP A 32 15.47 -5.60 -33.11
N LEU A 33 16.02 -5.78 -31.90
CA LEU A 33 17.21 -6.61 -31.65
C LEU A 33 16.99 -8.07 -32.07
N PHE A 34 15.80 -8.62 -31.81
CA PHE A 34 15.47 -9.99 -32.16
C PHE A 34 15.49 -10.24 -33.69
N VAL A 35 15.02 -9.23 -34.46
CA VAL A 35 14.99 -9.28 -35.93
C VAL A 35 16.36 -9.03 -36.53
N THR A 36 17.07 -8.00 -36.05
CA THR A 36 18.33 -7.52 -36.67
C THR A 36 19.57 -8.30 -36.25
N GLU A 37 19.61 -8.83 -35.03
CA GLU A 37 20.81 -9.47 -34.47
C GLU A 37 20.51 -10.88 -33.92
N PRO A 38 20.64 -11.94 -34.75
CA PRO A 38 20.34 -13.33 -34.35
C PRO A 38 21.10 -13.79 -33.12
N ARG A 39 22.32 -13.25 -32.91
CA ARG A 39 23.19 -13.55 -31.76
C ARG A 39 22.57 -13.19 -30.41
N TYR A 40 21.67 -12.22 -30.34
CA TYR A 40 21.08 -11.74 -29.08
C TYR A 40 19.69 -12.31 -28.78
N ARG A 41 19.15 -13.18 -29.65
CA ARG A 41 17.79 -13.72 -29.49
C ARG A 41 17.59 -14.44 -28.15
N VAL A 42 18.59 -15.18 -27.67
CA VAL A 42 18.53 -15.86 -26.37
C VAL A 42 18.45 -14.84 -25.21
N GLY A 43 19.23 -13.76 -25.28
CA GLY A 43 19.18 -12.68 -24.30
C GLY A 43 17.83 -11.97 -24.29
N VAL A 44 17.26 -11.70 -25.47
CA VAL A 44 15.92 -11.09 -25.60
C VAL A 44 14.85 -11.97 -24.95
N VAL A 45 14.85 -13.28 -25.23
CA VAL A 45 13.89 -14.23 -24.61
C VAL A 45 14.06 -14.26 -23.09
N ALA A 46 15.29 -14.27 -22.57
CA ALA A 46 15.56 -14.24 -21.14
C ALA A 46 15.01 -12.97 -20.47
N VAL A 47 15.20 -11.79 -21.09
CA VAL A 47 14.67 -10.51 -20.58
C VAL A 47 13.14 -10.51 -20.59
N LEU A 48 12.51 -10.97 -21.67
CA LEU A 48 11.05 -11.09 -21.74
C LEU A 48 10.50 -12.04 -20.66
N ALA A 49 11.16 -13.17 -20.43
CA ALA A 49 10.81 -14.10 -19.37
C ALA A 49 10.91 -13.45 -17.98
N LEU A 50 11.97 -12.68 -17.71
CA LEU A 50 12.14 -11.95 -16.46
C LEU A 50 11.05 -10.87 -16.28
N LEU A 51 10.71 -10.12 -17.32
CA LEU A 51 9.62 -9.13 -17.29
C LEU A 51 8.27 -9.79 -17.03
N ALA A 52 8.00 -10.94 -17.65
CA ALA A 52 6.79 -11.72 -17.42
C ALA A 52 6.71 -12.23 -15.96
N VAL A 53 7.80 -12.77 -15.42
CA VAL A 53 7.85 -13.21 -14.01
C VAL A 53 7.65 -12.02 -13.08
N GLY A 54 8.33 -10.90 -13.31
CA GLY A 54 8.22 -9.69 -12.50
C GLY A 54 6.79 -9.14 -12.46
N THR A 55 6.10 -9.08 -13.61
CA THR A 55 4.71 -8.61 -13.69
C THR A 55 3.72 -9.54 -12.99
N VAL A 56 3.88 -10.87 -13.12
CA VAL A 56 3.06 -11.85 -12.39
C VAL A 56 3.26 -11.73 -10.88
N VAL A 57 4.50 -11.56 -10.44
CA VAL A 57 4.87 -11.42 -9.03
C VAL A 57 4.27 -10.13 -8.45
N LEU A 58 4.35 -9.01 -9.17
CA LEU A 58 3.77 -7.72 -8.76
C LEU A 58 2.22 -7.75 -8.69
N ARG A 59 1.56 -8.45 -9.62
CA ARG A 59 0.09 -8.59 -9.61
C ARG A 59 -0.45 -9.46 -8.48
N ARG A 60 0.38 -10.24 -7.80
CA ARG A 60 -0.05 -11.23 -6.80
C ARG A 60 -0.26 -10.69 -5.39
N SER A 61 -0.27 -9.37 -5.21
CA SER A 61 -0.67 -8.75 -3.95
C SER A 61 -2.14 -8.36 -3.97
N SER A 62 -2.94 -8.95 -3.09
CA SER A 62 -4.34 -8.56 -2.87
C SER A 62 -4.60 -8.40 -1.38
N THR A 63 -5.47 -7.46 -1.02
CA THR A 63 -5.96 -7.30 0.35
C THR A 63 -7.48 -7.33 0.29
N THR A 64 -8.10 -8.18 1.10
CA THR A 64 -9.55 -8.24 1.22
C THR A 64 -9.95 -8.07 2.68
N LEU A 65 -11.06 -7.38 2.90
CA LEU A 65 -11.68 -7.20 4.19
C LEU A 65 -12.95 -8.05 4.25
N ASP A 66 -13.01 -8.95 5.22
CA ASP A 66 -14.25 -9.59 5.65
C ASP A 66 -14.76 -8.86 6.90
N ALA A 67 -15.72 -7.96 6.69
CA ALA A 67 -16.26 -7.12 7.76
C ALA A 67 -17.18 -7.90 8.72
N GLU A 68 -17.76 -9.02 8.27
CA GLU A 68 -18.59 -9.90 9.11
C GLU A 68 -17.69 -10.75 10.02
N ALA A 69 -16.71 -11.46 9.44
CA ALA A 69 -15.77 -12.28 10.21
C ALA A 69 -14.77 -11.46 11.03
N GLY A 70 -14.61 -10.18 10.70
CA GLY A 70 -13.60 -9.32 11.32
C GLY A 70 -12.20 -9.75 10.91
N GLU A 71 -11.99 -10.07 9.63
CA GLU A 71 -10.69 -10.51 9.14
C GLU A 71 -10.18 -9.61 8.02
N VAL A 72 -8.90 -9.28 8.09
CA VAL A 72 -8.16 -8.72 6.95
C VAL A 72 -7.26 -9.80 6.40
N VAL A 73 -7.52 -10.20 5.16
CA VAL A 73 -6.72 -11.19 4.44
C VAL A 73 -5.77 -10.47 3.51
N VAL A 74 -4.48 -10.63 3.77
CA VAL A 74 -3.42 -10.06 2.95
C VAL A 74 -2.73 -11.20 2.21
N THR A 75 -2.86 -11.23 0.89
CA THR A 75 -2.11 -12.13 0.03
C THR A 75 -0.96 -11.35 -0.60
N ARG A 76 0.27 -11.81 -0.44
CA ARG A 76 1.45 -11.23 -1.12
C ARG A 76 2.32 -12.34 -1.65
N PHE A 77 2.66 -12.29 -2.94
CA PHE A 77 3.52 -13.28 -3.59
C PHE A 77 3.02 -14.73 -3.37
N GLY A 78 1.70 -14.94 -3.38
CA GLY A 78 1.08 -16.24 -3.12
C GLY A 78 1.06 -16.67 -1.64
N ARG A 79 1.65 -15.90 -0.73
CA ARG A 79 1.54 -16.13 0.72
C ARG A 79 0.34 -15.38 1.28
N THR A 80 -0.59 -16.12 1.88
CA THR A 80 -1.80 -15.57 2.50
C THR A 80 -1.60 -15.43 4.00
N ARG A 81 -1.90 -14.25 4.54
CA ARG A 81 -1.93 -13.97 5.98
C ARG A 81 -3.30 -13.45 6.35
N ARG A 82 -3.97 -14.15 7.27
CA ARG A 82 -5.23 -13.70 7.88
C ARG A 82 -4.95 -12.96 9.17
N ILE A 83 -5.66 -11.86 9.38
CA ILE A 83 -5.49 -10.98 10.53
C ILE A 83 -6.87 -10.79 11.14
N SER A 84 -7.10 -11.42 12.28
CA SER A 84 -8.32 -11.19 13.05
C SER A 84 -8.28 -9.78 13.66
N LEU A 85 -9.31 -9.00 13.39
CA LEU A 85 -9.65 -7.76 14.06
C LEU A 85 -10.28 -8.17 15.38
N ALA A 86 -9.51 -8.05 16.45
CA ALA A 86 -9.90 -8.44 17.79
C ALA A 86 -9.39 -7.39 18.77
N PRO A 87 -9.91 -7.33 20.01
CA PRO A 87 -9.42 -6.39 21.02
C PRO A 87 -7.92 -6.46 21.28
N SER A 88 -7.32 -7.64 21.08
CA SER A 88 -5.89 -7.89 21.23
C SER A 88 -5.05 -7.45 20.02
N THR A 89 -5.68 -7.17 18.88
CA THR A 89 -5.03 -6.64 17.69
C THR A 89 -4.88 -5.14 17.81
N SER A 90 -3.65 -4.64 17.77
CA SER A 90 -3.37 -3.20 17.76
C SER A 90 -3.57 -2.64 16.35
N ALA A 91 -4.37 -1.60 16.22
CA ALA A 91 -4.58 -0.87 14.97
C ALA A 91 -4.20 0.60 15.13
N GLY A 92 -3.54 1.16 14.13
CA GLY A 92 -3.17 2.58 14.11
C GLY A 92 -2.74 3.05 12.73
N LEU A 93 -2.91 4.34 12.46
CA LEU A 93 -2.44 4.97 11.23
C LEU A 93 -0.95 5.30 11.37
N VAL A 94 -0.15 4.90 10.39
CA VAL A 94 1.30 5.03 10.40
C VAL A 94 1.75 5.65 9.08
N ALA A 95 2.49 6.74 9.15
CA ALA A 95 3.16 7.31 7.98
C ALA A 95 4.33 6.42 7.57
N ASN A 96 4.51 6.18 6.27
CA ASN A 96 5.60 5.35 5.74
C ASN A 96 6.87 6.15 5.38
N GLY A 97 6.89 7.46 5.66
CA GLY A 97 8.00 8.37 5.34
C GLY A 97 8.11 8.77 3.86
N GLY A 98 7.47 8.05 2.94
CA GLY A 98 7.44 8.35 1.50
C GLY A 98 6.12 8.96 1.03
N GLY A 99 5.48 9.79 1.86
CA GLY A 99 4.19 10.42 1.55
C GLY A 99 2.97 9.49 1.60
N GLY A 100 3.12 8.27 2.09
CA GLY A 100 2.02 7.32 2.29
C GLY A 100 1.55 7.24 3.75
N LEU A 101 0.25 7.05 3.94
CA LEU A 101 -0.37 6.72 5.22
C LEU A 101 -0.97 5.31 5.12
N LEU A 102 -0.56 4.46 6.05
CA LEU A 102 -0.95 3.05 6.11
C LEU A 102 -1.73 2.79 7.40
N LEU A 103 -2.78 1.97 7.33
CA LEU A 103 -3.38 1.34 8.49
C LEU A 103 -2.52 0.14 8.88
N GLY A 104 -1.77 0.29 9.97
CA GLY A 104 -0.97 -0.78 10.55
C GLY A 104 -1.83 -1.65 11.47
N LEU A 105 -1.83 -2.96 11.22
CA LEU A 105 -2.50 -3.97 12.04
C LEU A 105 -1.45 -4.91 12.65
N ARG A 106 -1.44 -5.04 13.97
CA ARG A 106 -0.55 -5.95 14.71
C ARG A 106 -1.37 -6.92 15.56
N PRO A 107 -1.49 -8.19 15.16
CA PRO A 107 -2.08 -9.23 16.01
C PRO A 107 -1.31 -9.36 17.33
N ALA A 108 -2.02 -9.75 18.39
CA ALA A 108 -1.37 -10.14 19.64
C ALA A 108 -0.36 -11.28 19.43
N GLY A 109 0.75 -11.24 20.18
CA GLY A 109 1.85 -12.20 20.05
C GLY A 109 2.68 -12.07 18.75
N SER A 110 2.27 -11.25 17.79
CA SER A 110 3.02 -11.05 16.56
C SER A 110 3.93 -9.82 16.64
N ARG A 111 5.21 -9.99 16.33
CA ARG A 111 6.13 -8.87 16.10
C ARG A 111 5.86 -8.16 14.76
N ARG A 112 5.21 -8.84 13.80
CA ARG A 112 5.05 -8.36 12.42
C ARG A 112 3.73 -7.61 12.23
N ARG A 113 3.83 -6.34 11.84
CA ARG A 113 2.69 -5.54 11.37
C ARG A 113 2.33 -5.90 9.94
N SER A 114 1.04 -5.87 9.62
CA SER A 114 0.56 -5.78 8.25
C SER A 114 0.07 -4.38 8.00
N PHE A 115 0.17 -3.94 6.75
CA PHE A 115 -0.14 -2.58 6.36
C PHE A 115 -1.15 -2.57 5.23
N VAL A 116 -2.23 -1.84 5.42
CA VAL A 116 -3.26 -1.56 4.41
C VAL A 116 -3.10 -0.10 3.99
N PRO A 117 -2.89 0.21 2.70
CA PRO A 117 -2.71 1.58 2.26
C PRO A 117 -4.02 2.37 2.37
N VAL A 118 -3.97 3.58 2.94
CA VAL A 118 -5.14 4.44 3.17
C VAL A 118 -5.06 5.70 2.30
N LEU A 119 -3.90 6.34 2.29
CA LEU A 119 -3.64 7.60 1.58
C LEU A 119 -2.22 7.57 1.00
N ALA A 120 -2.01 8.16 -0.16
CA ALA A 120 -0.71 8.44 -0.72
C ALA A 120 -0.71 9.84 -1.34
N VAL A 121 0.18 10.70 -0.86
CA VAL A 121 0.42 12.05 -1.36
C VAL A 121 1.92 12.21 -1.54
N THR A 122 2.36 12.11 -2.79
CA THR A 122 3.73 12.36 -3.24
C THR A 122 3.69 13.27 -4.45
N ASP A 123 4.86 13.69 -4.94
CA ASP A 123 4.98 14.49 -6.16
C ASP A 123 4.43 13.77 -7.41
N HIS A 124 4.25 12.45 -7.34
CA HIS A 124 3.87 11.61 -8.48
C HIS A 124 2.58 10.81 -8.27
N LEU A 125 2.03 10.81 -7.05
CA LEU A 125 0.84 10.07 -6.68
C LEU A 125 0.02 10.87 -5.67
N GLU A 126 -1.18 11.25 -6.07
CA GLU A 126 -2.20 11.79 -5.17
C GLU A 126 -3.42 10.85 -5.24
N ALA A 127 -3.55 9.97 -4.24
CA ALA A 127 -4.63 8.99 -4.19
C ALA A 127 -5.06 8.69 -2.75
N SER A 128 -6.37 8.49 -2.58
CA SER A 128 -6.99 7.97 -1.36
C SER A 128 -7.73 6.68 -1.70
N GLN A 129 -7.91 5.81 -0.71
CA GLN A 129 -8.91 4.75 -0.85
C GLN A 129 -10.30 5.35 -1.06
N GLU A 130 -11.16 4.58 -1.71
CA GLU A 130 -12.53 4.98 -1.96
C GLU A 130 -13.33 5.10 -0.66
N ALA A 131 -14.29 6.03 -0.61
CA ALA A 131 -15.10 6.28 0.59
C ALA A 131 -15.79 5.01 1.15
N PRO A 132 -16.37 4.10 0.33
CA PRO A 132 -16.97 2.87 0.85
C PRO A 132 -15.95 1.96 1.53
N VAL A 133 -14.74 1.86 1.00
CA VAL A 133 -13.65 1.03 1.58
C VAL A 133 -13.19 1.61 2.92
N LEU A 134 -13.03 2.93 3.00
CA LEU A 134 -12.65 3.62 4.23
C LEU A 134 -13.71 3.47 5.34
N ARG A 135 -15.00 3.61 4.99
CA ARG A 135 -16.11 3.37 5.93
C ARG A 135 -16.13 1.92 6.39
N ALA A 136 -16.03 0.96 5.46
CA ALA A 136 -16.02 -0.46 5.81
C ALA A 136 -14.86 -0.83 6.75
N LEU A 137 -13.67 -0.28 6.53
CA LEU A 137 -12.53 -0.46 7.45
C LEU A 137 -12.81 0.13 8.83
N ALA A 138 -13.33 1.36 8.91
CA ALA A 138 -13.66 2.01 10.17
C ALA A 138 -14.72 1.22 10.95
N ASP A 139 -15.79 0.81 10.27
CA ASP A 139 -16.90 0.06 10.86
C ASP A 139 -16.45 -1.33 11.32
N ALA A 140 -15.59 -2.01 10.56
CA ALA A 140 -15.02 -3.30 10.97
C ALA A 140 -14.13 -3.17 12.21
N LEU A 141 -13.26 -2.15 12.28
CA LEU A 141 -12.41 -1.90 13.44
C LEU A 141 -13.24 -1.63 14.70
N GLU A 142 -14.29 -0.81 14.58
CA GLU A 142 -15.18 -0.46 15.69
C GLU A 142 -16.05 -1.65 16.14
N ARG A 143 -16.70 -2.34 15.19
CA ARG A 143 -17.56 -3.51 15.46
C ARG A 143 -16.82 -4.59 16.24
N HIS A 144 -15.57 -4.87 15.87
CA HIS A 144 -14.75 -5.90 16.48
C HIS A 144 -13.86 -5.36 17.63
N ARG A 145 -14.08 -4.11 18.04
CA ARG A 145 -13.42 -3.45 19.19
C ARG A 145 -11.89 -3.55 19.13
N THR A 146 -11.32 -3.36 17.94
CA THR A 146 -9.88 -3.56 17.70
C THR A 146 -9.06 -2.64 18.62
N GLY A 147 -8.01 -3.16 19.25
CA GLY A 147 -7.21 -2.44 20.25
C GLY A 147 -6.56 -1.16 19.72
N GLY A 148 -6.71 -0.05 20.44
CA GLY A 148 -6.13 1.25 20.09
C GLY A 148 -6.71 1.89 18.81
N SER A 149 -7.79 1.35 18.25
CA SER A 149 -8.30 1.74 16.94
C SER A 149 -9.08 3.05 16.91
N ARG A 150 -9.48 3.62 18.05
CA ARG A 150 -10.40 4.77 18.14
C ARG A 150 -9.96 5.95 17.25
N ASP A 151 -8.70 6.35 17.35
CA ASP A 151 -8.16 7.48 16.55
C ASP A 151 -8.03 7.15 15.07
N ALA A 152 -7.88 5.87 14.72
CA ALA A 152 -7.88 5.42 13.34
C ALA A 152 -9.31 5.40 12.77
N VAL A 153 -10.29 4.90 13.53
CA VAL A 153 -11.71 4.87 13.14
C VAL A 153 -12.23 6.27 12.84
N LEU A 154 -12.03 7.23 13.76
CA LEU A 154 -12.47 8.62 13.56
C LEU A 154 -11.83 9.24 12.32
N ALA A 155 -10.53 9.02 12.13
CA ALA A 155 -9.80 9.59 11.02
C ALA A 155 -10.16 8.94 9.67
N LEU A 156 -10.45 7.64 9.65
CA LEU A 156 -10.94 6.92 8.47
C LEU A 156 -12.35 7.39 8.06
N ARG A 157 -13.25 7.62 9.03
CA ARG A 157 -14.59 8.17 8.78
C ARG A 157 -14.52 9.58 8.20
N ALA A 158 -13.76 10.46 8.86
CA ALA A 158 -13.54 11.82 8.37
C ALA A 158 -12.95 11.84 6.94
N GLN A 159 -12.00 10.95 6.66
CA GLN A 159 -11.46 10.81 5.30
C GLN A 159 -12.51 10.30 4.31
N ALA A 160 -13.33 9.33 4.71
CA ALA A 160 -14.37 8.81 3.84
C ALA A 160 -15.39 9.89 3.47
N ASP A 161 -15.78 10.73 4.44
CA ASP A 161 -16.71 11.83 4.22
C ASP A 161 -16.11 12.89 3.29
N HIS A 162 -14.82 13.23 3.47
CA HIS A 162 -14.09 14.12 2.58
C HIS A 162 -14.02 13.59 1.14
N VAL A 163 -13.69 12.31 0.96
CA VAL A 163 -13.64 11.67 -0.37
C VAL A 163 -15.03 11.60 -1.00
N ALA A 164 -16.06 11.29 -0.21
CA ALA A 164 -17.44 11.28 -0.69
C ALA A 164 -17.93 12.66 -1.14
N ALA A 165 -17.43 13.74 -0.51
CA ALA A 165 -17.67 15.12 -0.92
C ALA A 165 -16.85 15.56 -2.15
N GLY A 166 -16.05 14.68 -2.75
CA GLY A 166 -15.20 14.99 -3.90
C GLY A 166 -13.88 15.68 -3.54
N GLY A 167 -13.50 15.68 -2.25
CA GLY A 167 -12.25 16.24 -1.78
C GLY A 167 -11.02 15.48 -2.29
N SER A 168 -9.93 16.19 -2.55
CA SER A 168 -8.68 15.59 -3.03
C SER A 168 -7.85 15.00 -1.88
N ALA A 169 -6.91 14.13 -2.21
CA ALA A 169 -6.02 13.53 -1.20
C ALA A 169 -5.06 14.56 -0.58
N ARG A 170 -4.72 15.65 -1.29
CA ARG A 170 -3.88 16.74 -0.77
C ARG A 170 -4.62 17.64 0.23
N THR A 171 -5.91 17.87 0.04
CA THR A 171 -6.74 18.64 0.99
C THR A 171 -7.35 17.78 2.10
N SER A 172 -6.94 16.51 2.16
CA SER A 172 -7.44 15.53 3.11
C SER A 172 -7.18 15.91 4.57
N PRO A 173 -8.11 15.63 5.50
CA PRO A 173 -7.84 15.74 6.94
C PRO A 173 -6.65 14.87 7.40
N LEU A 174 -6.38 13.76 6.71
CA LEU A 174 -5.25 12.87 6.99
C LEU A 174 -3.92 13.41 6.45
N ALA A 175 -3.91 14.38 5.53
CA ALA A 175 -2.67 14.94 4.97
C ALA A 175 -1.80 15.58 6.06
N THR A 176 -2.43 16.17 7.08
CA THR A 176 -1.71 16.71 8.26
C THR A 176 -0.83 15.67 8.95
N ARG A 177 -1.27 14.40 9.01
CA ARG A 177 -0.54 13.29 9.62
C ARG A 177 0.65 12.81 8.77
N LEU A 178 0.62 13.05 7.45
CA LEU A 178 1.76 12.79 6.57
C LEU A 178 2.90 13.76 6.88
N THR A 179 2.60 15.04 7.03
CA THR A 179 3.58 16.10 7.31
C THR A 179 4.30 15.88 8.65
N TYR A 180 3.57 15.52 9.70
CA TYR A 180 4.16 15.17 11.00
C TYR A 180 5.03 13.90 10.93
N GLY A 181 4.63 12.90 10.14
CA GLY A 181 5.42 11.69 9.91
C GLY A 181 6.73 11.97 9.18
N ALA A 182 6.71 12.81 8.14
CA ALA A 182 7.91 13.23 7.41
C ALA A 182 8.88 14.01 8.30
N LEU A 183 8.38 14.93 9.14
CA LEU A 183 9.19 15.68 10.10
C LEU A 183 9.84 14.78 11.17
N ASN A 184 9.11 13.78 11.67
CA ASN A 184 9.66 12.82 12.64
C ASN A 184 10.63 11.82 12.00
N ALA A 185 10.39 11.39 10.76
CA ALA A 185 11.32 10.55 10.01
C ALA A 185 12.62 11.29 9.69
N ALA A 186 12.54 12.58 9.33
CA ALA A 186 13.72 13.43 9.14
C ALA A 186 14.50 13.62 10.45
N LYS A 187 13.82 13.78 11.59
CA LYS A 187 14.47 13.85 12.92
C LYS A 187 15.13 12.54 13.34
N LEU A 188 14.52 11.38 13.06
CA LEU A 188 15.09 10.07 13.39
C LEU A 188 16.20 9.65 12.42
N GLY A 189 16.11 10.03 11.14
CA GLY A 189 17.18 9.83 10.15
C GLY A 189 18.39 10.74 10.35
N GLY A 190 18.20 11.91 10.97
CA GLY A 190 19.27 12.87 11.26
C GLY A 190 20.17 12.52 12.46
N ALA A 191 19.85 11.48 13.25
CA ALA A 191 20.57 11.11 14.47
C ALA A 191 21.12 9.67 14.46
N GLY A 192 21.14 8.99 13.32
CA GLY A 192 21.70 7.63 13.16
C GLY A 192 23.11 7.56 12.57
N GLY A 193 23.73 8.72 12.28
CA GLY A 193 25.12 8.80 11.85
C GLY A 193 26.05 8.98 13.03
N ILE A 194 26.94 8.00 13.23
CA ILE A 194 28.10 8.04 14.14
C ILE A 194 27.77 7.85 15.63
N ALA A 195 27.61 6.60 16.04
CA ALA A 195 28.18 6.13 17.31
C ALA A 195 28.79 4.75 17.04
N GLY A 196 30.04 4.77 16.59
CA GLY A 196 30.89 3.59 16.65
C GLY A 196 31.10 3.25 18.12
N HIS A 197 30.74 2.04 18.51
CA HIS A 197 31.31 1.42 19.69
C HIS A 197 32.24 0.32 19.16
N LEU A 198 33.52 0.68 19.07
CA LEU A 198 34.59 -0.29 19.21
C LEU A 198 34.59 -0.69 20.69
N ASP A 199 34.32 -1.96 20.93
CA ASP A 199 34.98 -2.81 21.93
C ASP A 199 35.06 -4.22 21.34
#